data_AF-A0A2D0N335-F1
#
_entry.id   AF-A0A2D0N335-F1
#
_cell.length_a   1.000
_cell.length_b   1.000
_cell.length_c   1.000
_cell.angle_alpha   90.00
_cell.angle_beta   90.00
_cell.angle_gamma   90.00
#
_symmetry.space_group_name_H-M   'P 1'
#
loop_
_entity.id
_entity.type
_entity.pdbx_description
1 polymer ?
#
loop_
_entity_poly.entity_id
_entity_poly.type
_entity_poly.pdbx_seq_one_letter_code
_entity_poly.pdbx_strand_id
1 'polypeptide(L)'
;MNETAYLTGQITIILLVIALFSTLMFALRYALYKLEIEKPKRRQFRIYVTIGFGIWLALLSLLSWSGFFRDFSSLPPRIFIAIIPPVILIVLLMFSKPFGNILRVVPMSWPIYIQTFRVLMELFLYMGFKGGYVPEQMTFNWLNHDIIVGITAPMAGFVFFGGNRYRRFEAIIWNIFGIVLLFNIVLVSILSTPSPFRVFMNEPANTFIAEFPFIFIPGFIVPFALAMHLFSLRQLFLKIPVRRKFRLSKS
;
A
#
# COMPACT_ATOMS: atom_id res chain seq x y z
N MET A 1 24.61 9.73 -9.92
CA MET A 1 23.49 9.93 -8.97
C MET A 1 23.47 11.39 -8.55
N ASN A 2 22.33 12.07 -8.65
CA ASN A 2 22.15 13.44 -8.17
C ASN A 2 21.78 13.41 -6.67
N GLU A 3 22.62 14.01 -5.82
CA GLU A 3 22.45 13.99 -4.35
C GLU A 3 21.18 14.70 -3.89
N THR A 4 20.84 15.84 -4.49
CA THR A 4 19.63 16.59 -4.14
C THR A 4 18.37 15.78 -4.47
N ALA A 5 18.35 15.10 -5.62
CA ALA A 5 17.25 14.22 -6.00
C ALA A 5 17.12 13.03 -5.04
N TYR A 6 18.25 12.43 -4.65
CA TYR A 6 18.28 11.32 -3.70
C TYR A 6 17.72 11.74 -2.32
N LEU A 7 18.21 12.86 -1.75
CA LEU A 7 17.73 13.38 -0.47
C LEU A 7 16.23 13.74 -0.51
N THR A 8 15.79 14.37 -1.60
CA THR A 8 14.36 14.67 -1.82
C THR A 8 13.54 13.38 -1.84
N GLY A 9 14.07 12.34 -2.48
CA GLY A 9 13.49 11.00 -2.48
C GLY A 9 13.34 10.40 -1.08
N GLN A 10 14.37 10.49 -0.24
CA GLN A 10 14.34 10.00 1.14
C GLN A 10 13.25 10.70 1.95
N ILE A 11 13.19 12.04 1.88
CA ILE A 11 12.18 12.85 2.58
C ILE A 11 10.77 12.48 2.09
N THR A 12 10.60 12.34 0.78
CA THR A 12 9.31 11.99 0.16
C THR A 12 8.78 10.66 0.70
N ILE A 13 9.64 9.64 0.79
CA ILE A 13 9.25 8.32 1.31
C ILE A 13 8.88 8.40 2.79
N ILE A 14 9.66 9.13 3.61
CA ILE A 14 9.33 9.30 5.04
C ILE A 14 7.97 9.99 5.21
N LEU A 15 7.74 11.08 4.49
CA LEU A 15 6.47 11.81 4.54
C LEU A 15 5.30 10.96 4.05
N LEU A 16 5.50 10.18 2.98
CA LEU A 16 4.49 9.27 2.46
C LEU A 16 4.14 8.19 3.49
N VAL A 17 5.13 7.58 4.14
CA VAL A 17 4.91 6.59 5.21
C VAL A 17 4.11 7.19 6.36
N ILE A 18 4.47 8.39 6.82
CA ILE A 18 3.75 9.11 7.87
C ILE A 18 2.31 9.41 7.45
N ALA A 19 2.10 9.87 6.20
CA ALA A 19 0.78 10.17 5.68
C ALA A 19 -0.10 8.92 5.61
N LEU A 20 0.39 7.82 5.01
CA LEU A 20 -0.33 6.56 4.91
C LEU A 20 -0.66 5.99 6.29
N PHE A 21 0.30 5.98 7.21
CA PHE A 21 0.06 5.52 8.57
C PHE A 21 -0.96 6.41 9.31
N SER A 22 -0.93 7.72 9.11
CA SER A 22 -1.91 8.64 9.67
C SER A 22 -3.33 8.36 9.15
N THR A 23 -3.48 8.07 7.84
CA THR A 23 -4.78 7.69 7.26
C THR A 23 -5.29 6.35 7.83
N LEU A 24 -4.39 5.38 8.03
CA LEU A 24 -4.72 4.10 8.66
C LEU A 24 -5.20 4.30 10.11
N MET A 25 -4.50 5.13 10.88
CA MET A 25 -4.86 5.43 12.27
C MET A 25 -6.17 6.21 12.37
N PHE A 26 -6.46 7.07 11.39
CA PHE A 26 -7.75 7.75 11.27
C PHE A 26 -8.89 6.75 10.99
N ALA A 27 -8.70 5.85 10.02
CA ALA A 27 -9.66 4.78 9.71
C ALA A 27 -9.90 3.84 10.88
N LEU A 28 -8.84 3.46 11.59
CA LEU A 28 -8.95 2.66 12.78
C LEU A 28 -9.73 3.38 13.89
N ARG A 29 -9.41 4.65 14.16
CA ARG A 29 -10.14 5.46 15.16
C ARG A 29 -11.62 5.58 14.80
N TYR A 30 -11.93 5.82 13.53
CA TYR A 30 -13.30 5.92 13.03
C TYR A 30 -14.06 4.59 13.22
N ALA A 31 -13.45 3.47 12.83
CA ALA A 31 -14.07 2.16 12.95
C ALA A 31 -14.34 1.77 14.41
N LEU A 32 -13.35 1.96 15.31
CA LEU A 32 -13.53 1.67 16.73
C LEU A 32 -14.57 2.56 17.41
N TYR A 33 -14.74 3.80 16.92
CA TYR A 33 -15.82 4.67 17.37
C TYR A 33 -17.19 4.17 16.91
N LYS A 34 -17.31 3.76 15.64
CA LYS A 34 -18.56 3.21 15.08
C LYS A 34 -18.96 1.85 15.65
N LEU A 35 -17.98 1.07 16.12
CA LEU A 35 -18.21 -0.18 16.84
C LEU A 35 -18.48 0.01 18.34
N GLU A 36 -18.62 1.27 18.80
CA GLU A 36 -18.93 1.61 20.20
C GLU A 36 -17.94 1.03 21.22
N ILE A 37 -16.69 0.77 20.80
CA ILE A 37 -15.64 0.28 21.69
C ILE A 37 -15.30 1.36 22.72
N GLU A 38 -15.30 0.98 23.99
CA GLU A 38 -14.97 1.83 25.14
C GLU A 38 -13.70 2.66 24.90
N LYS A 39 -13.72 3.93 25.33
CA LYS A 39 -12.59 4.86 25.20
C LYS A 39 -11.23 4.29 25.67
N PRO A 40 -11.10 3.64 26.85
CA PRO A 40 -9.82 3.07 27.29
C PRO A 40 -9.31 1.99 26.34
N LYS A 41 -10.15 1.00 25.98
CA LYS A 41 -9.80 -0.09 25.06
C LYS A 41 -9.42 0.43 23.67
N ARG A 42 -10.13 1.47 23.18
CA ARG A 42 -9.82 2.14 21.91
C ARG A 42 -8.44 2.80 21.92
N ARG A 43 -8.09 3.50 23.01
CA ARG A 43 -6.78 4.15 23.15
C ARG A 43 -5.68 3.10 23.21
N GLN A 44 -5.87 2.06 24.02
CA GLN A 44 -4.93 0.95 24.17
C GLN A 44 -4.65 0.26 22.83
N PHE A 45 -5.70 -0.10 22.08
CA PHE A 45 -5.53 -0.76 20.78
C PHE A 45 -4.76 0.11 19.77
N ARG A 46 -5.07 1.41 19.72
CA ARG A 46 -4.31 2.36 18.87
C ARG A 46 -2.85 2.45 19.27
N ILE A 47 -2.55 2.47 20.57
CA ILE A 47 -1.16 2.49 21.07
C ILE A 47 -0.43 1.22 20.62
N TYR A 48 -1.04 0.04 20.75
CA TYR A 48 -0.42 -1.21 20.30
C TYR A 48 -0.12 -1.22 18.80
N VAL A 49 -1.05 -0.72 17.97
CA VAL A 49 -0.82 -0.59 16.53
C VAL A 49 0.34 0.37 16.24
N THR A 50 0.40 1.52 16.93
CA THR A 50 1.49 2.49 16.77
C THR A 50 2.84 1.94 17.23
N ILE A 51 2.91 1.26 18.36
CA ILE A 51 4.14 0.65 18.86
C ILE A 51 4.60 -0.47 17.91
N GLY A 52 3.69 -1.37 17.52
CA GLY A 52 4.03 -2.45 16.60
C GLY A 52 4.54 -1.95 15.25
N PHE A 53 3.89 -0.93 14.69
CA PHE A 53 4.35 -0.28 13.45
C PHE A 53 5.69 0.43 13.63
N GLY A 54 5.88 1.14 14.75
CA GLY A 54 7.14 1.80 15.07
C GLY A 54 8.30 0.83 15.22
N ILE A 55 8.09 -0.30 15.92
CA ILE A 55 9.08 -1.38 16.05
C ILE A 55 9.43 -1.94 14.66
N TRP A 56 8.43 -2.15 13.81
CA TRP A 56 8.65 -2.65 12.45
C TRP A 56 9.52 -1.70 11.60
N LEU A 57 9.19 -0.41 11.57
CA LEU A 57 10.00 0.58 10.85
C LEU A 57 11.40 0.72 11.44
N ALA A 58 11.54 0.69 12.77
CA ALA A 58 12.84 0.74 13.44
C ALA A 58 13.70 -0.48 13.05
N LEU A 59 13.12 -1.68 13.05
CA LEU A 59 13.81 -2.90 12.63
C LEU A 59 14.30 -2.80 11.18
N LEU A 60 13.42 -2.40 10.24
CA LEU A 60 13.80 -2.22 8.84
C LEU A 60 14.91 -1.16 8.67
N SER A 61 14.83 -0.07 9.44
CA SER A 61 15.84 1.00 9.41
C SER A 61 17.20 0.50 9.90
N LEU A 62 17.24 -0.22 11.04
CA LEU A 62 18.46 -0.77 11.62
C LEU A 62 19.11 -1.81 10.69
N LEU A 63 18.32 -2.71 10.11
CA LEU A 63 18.82 -3.72 9.16
C LEU A 63 19.32 -3.08 7.86
N SER A 64 18.61 -2.08 7.35
CA SER A 64 19.07 -1.36 6.16
C SER A 64 20.37 -0.60 6.42
N TRP A 65 20.48 0.09 7.56
CA TRP A 65 21.70 0.84 7.92
C TRP A 65 22.90 -0.07 8.15
N SER A 66 22.71 -1.27 8.72
CA SER A 66 23.80 -2.25 8.86
C SER A 66 24.28 -2.85 7.53
N GLY A 67 23.63 -2.51 6.42
CA GLY A 67 23.90 -3.08 5.11
C GLY A 67 23.34 -4.49 4.93
N PHE A 68 22.50 -4.97 5.86
CA PHE A 68 21.94 -6.33 5.81
C PHE A 68 21.23 -6.62 4.48
N PHE A 69 20.48 -5.65 3.94
CA PHE A 69 19.74 -5.80 2.67
C PHE A 69 20.59 -5.58 1.41
N ARG A 70 21.86 -5.14 1.52
CA ARG A 70 22.76 -4.93 0.37
C ARG A 70 23.35 -6.24 -0.18
N ASP A 71 23.19 -7.35 0.53
CA ASP A 71 23.56 -8.67 0.02
C ASP A 71 22.45 -9.25 -0.87
N PHE A 72 22.56 -8.97 -2.17
CA PHE A 72 21.63 -9.42 -3.19
C PHE A 72 21.88 -10.85 -3.71
N SER A 73 22.99 -11.48 -3.30
CA SER A 73 23.40 -12.82 -3.75
C SER A 73 22.79 -13.97 -2.91
N SER A 74 22.38 -13.66 -1.68
CA SER A 74 21.72 -14.59 -0.77
C SER A 74 20.45 -15.24 -1.35
N LEU A 75 20.26 -16.53 -1.04
CA LEU A 75 19.05 -17.30 -1.36
C LEU A 75 18.46 -17.92 -0.07
N PRO A 76 17.21 -17.58 0.31
CA PRO A 76 16.33 -16.61 -0.34
C PRO A 76 16.83 -15.15 -0.20
N PRO A 77 16.49 -14.25 -1.13
CA PRO A 77 16.89 -12.84 -1.05
C PRO A 77 16.46 -12.20 0.28
N ARG A 78 17.41 -11.56 0.98
CA ARG A 78 17.15 -10.93 2.29
C ARG A 78 16.02 -9.90 2.27
N ILE A 79 15.76 -9.26 1.13
CA ILE A 79 14.64 -8.33 0.97
C ILE A 79 13.28 -8.97 1.30
N PHE A 80 13.15 -10.30 1.21
CA PHE A 80 11.93 -11.01 1.61
C PHE A 80 11.63 -10.88 3.11
N ILE A 81 12.63 -10.60 3.95
CA ILE A 81 12.40 -10.27 5.36
C ILE A 81 11.57 -9.00 5.49
N ALA A 82 11.69 -8.03 4.57
CA ALA A 82 10.83 -6.84 4.56
C ALA A 82 9.43 -7.13 4.01
N ILE A 83 9.28 -8.06 3.05
CA ILE A 83 8.02 -8.30 2.34
C ILE A 83 7.11 -9.30 3.07
N ILE A 84 7.67 -10.39 3.59
CA ILE A 84 6.90 -11.52 4.12
C ILE A 84 6.08 -11.15 5.36
N PRO A 85 6.64 -10.49 6.41
CA PRO A 85 5.87 -10.17 7.61
C PRO A 85 4.59 -9.34 7.36
N PRO A 86 4.61 -8.23 6.60
CA PRO A 86 3.38 -7.49 6.31
C PRO A 86 2.41 -8.29 5.42
N VAL A 87 2.90 -9.13 4.49
CA VAL A 87 2.03 -10.02 3.71
C VAL A 87 1.32 -11.05 4.61
N ILE A 88 2.04 -11.68 5.55
CA ILE A 88 1.44 -12.58 6.54
C ILE A 88 0.38 -11.85 7.36
N LEU A 89 0.67 -10.64 7.83
CA LEU A 89 -0.29 -9.82 8.57
C LEU A 89 -1.56 -9.56 7.74
N ILE A 90 -1.43 -9.21 6.45
CA ILE A 90 -2.57 -9.01 5.56
C ILE A 90 -3.42 -10.27 5.45
N VAL A 91 -2.80 -11.43 5.25
CA VAL A 91 -3.49 -12.73 5.17
C VAL A 91 -4.23 -13.01 6.48
N LEU A 92 -3.56 -12.89 7.63
CA LEU A 92 -4.19 -13.09 8.94
C LEU A 92 -5.39 -12.15 9.16
N LEU A 93 -5.24 -10.88 8.80
CA LEU A 93 -6.33 -9.91 8.87
C LEU A 93 -7.49 -10.29 7.95
N MET A 94 -7.22 -10.73 6.72
CA MET A 94 -8.24 -11.17 5.75
C MET A 94 -9.13 -12.31 6.25
N PHE A 95 -8.63 -13.18 7.14
CA PHE A 95 -9.42 -14.26 7.74
C PHE A 95 -9.95 -13.94 9.15
N SER A 96 -9.49 -12.85 9.77
CA SER A 96 -9.91 -12.45 11.12
C SER A 96 -11.36 -11.96 11.19
N LYS A 97 -12.19 -12.59 12.05
CA LYS A 97 -13.57 -12.15 12.31
C LYS A 97 -13.63 -10.74 12.94
N PRO A 98 -12.83 -10.40 13.98
CA PRO A 98 -12.78 -9.03 14.51
C PRO A 98 -12.45 -7.99 13.43
N PHE A 99 -11.49 -8.28 12.55
CA PHE A 99 -11.14 -7.35 11.47
C PHE A 99 -12.28 -7.22 10.43
N GLY A 100 -13.03 -8.30 10.18
CA GLY A 100 -14.24 -8.24 9.36
C GLY A 100 -15.29 -7.26 9.92
N ASN A 101 -15.45 -7.18 11.24
CA ASN A 101 -16.34 -6.20 11.88
C ASN A 101 -15.86 -4.76 11.71
N ILE A 102 -14.53 -4.54 11.79
CA ILE A 102 -13.90 -3.23 11.48
C ILE A 102 -14.20 -2.84 10.03
N LEU A 103 -13.97 -3.75 9.07
CA LEU A 103 -14.23 -3.48 7.66
C LEU A 103 -15.70 -3.17 7.34
N ARG A 104 -16.66 -3.73 8.07
CA ARG A 104 -18.10 -3.44 7.86
C ARG A 104 -18.47 -1.99 8.14
N VAL A 105 -17.78 -1.33 9.07
CA VAL A 105 -18.10 0.05 9.45
C VAL A 105 -17.26 1.08 8.69
N VAL A 106 -16.09 0.70 8.17
CA VAL A 106 -15.26 1.56 7.32
C VAL A 106 -15.98 1.80 5.98
N PRO A 107 -16.07 3.05 5.47
CA PRO A 107 -16.70 3.29 4.17
C PRO A 107 -15.94 2.59 3.04
N MET A 108 -16.67 1.93 2.13
CA MET A 108 -16.10 1.15 1.02
C MET A 108 -15.25 1.98 0.05
N SER A 109 -15.49 3.29 -0.02
CA SER A 109 -14.72 4.20 -0.87
C SER A 109 -13.33 4.48 -0.30
N TRP A 110 -13.08 4.30 1.00
CA TRP A 110 -11.81 4.70 1.62
C TRP A 110 -10.62 3.87 1.12
N PRO A 111 -10.69 2.52 1.06
CA PRO A 111 -9.60 1.72 0.50
C PRO A 111 -9.38 1.98 -1.01
N ILE A 112 -10.35 2.57 -1.71
CA ILE A 112 -10.20 2.98 -3.10
C ILE A 112 -9.50 4.34 -3.18
N TYR A 113 -10.02 5.35 -2.48
CA TYR A 113 -9.48 6.71 -2.50
C TYR A 113 -8.02 6.77 -2.08
N ILE A 114 -7.62 5.99 -1.08
CA ILE A 114 -6.25 6.00 -0.59
C ILE A 114 -5.25 5.61 -1.69
N GLN A 115 -5.63 4.79 -2.67
CA GLN A 115 -4.75 4.37 -3.77
C GLN A 115 -4.23 5.53 -4.63
N THR A 116 -4.81 6.74 -4.50
CA THR A 116 -4.29 7.97 -5.10
C THR A 116 -2.84 8.25 -4.71
N PHE A 117 -2.37 7.75 -3.55
CA PHE A 117 -0.97 7.91 -3.14
C PHE A 117 0.03 7.37 -4.19
N ARG A 118 -0.40 6.44 -5.05
CA ARG A 118 0.42 5.91 -6.15
C ARG A 118 0.87 6.98 -7.12
N VAL A 119 0.09 8.05 -7.33
CA VAL A 119 0.55 9.18 -8.16
C VAL A 119 1.85 9.77 -7.59
N LEU A 120 1.90 9.98 -6.28
CA LEU A 120 3.11 10.49 -5.61
C LEU A 120 4.26 9.47 -5.69
N MET A 121 3.96 8.18 -5.51
CA MET A 121 4.96 7.11 -5.62
C MET A 121 5.58 7.03 -7.04
N GLU A 122 4.75 7.13 -8.07
CA GLU A 122 5.18 7.08 -9.47
C GLU A 122 5.99 8.32 -9.87
N LEU A 123 5.59 9.50 -9.40
CA LEU A 123 6.38 10.72 -9.55
C LEU A 123 7.74 10.59 -8.84
N PHE A 124 7.77 9.99 -7.65
CA PHE A 124 9.02 9.70 -6.95
C PHE A 124 9.93 8.78 -7.77
N LEU A 125 9.42 7.68 -8.34
CA LEU A 125 10.22 6.75 -9.16
C LEU A 125 10.77 7.45 -10.41
N TYR A 126 9.95 8.27 -11.07
CA TYR A 126 10.38 9.04 -12.23
C TYR A 126 11.47 10.07 -11.89
N MET A 127 11.32 10.80 -10.79
CA MET A 127 12.35 11.73 -10.31
C MET A 127 13.63 10.99 -9.90
N GLY A 128 13.51 9.80 -9.31
CA GLY A 128 14.66 8.96 -8.99
C GLY A 128 15.38 8.41 -10.21
N PHE A 129 14.66 8.15 -11.30
CA PHE A 129 15.24 7.79 -12.60
C PHE A 129 16.02 8.96 -13.18
N LYS A 130 15.42 10.16 -13.21
CA LYS A 130 16.14 11.40 -13.60
C LYS A 130 17.34 11.69 -12.68
N GLY A 131 17.26 11.30 -11.41
CA GLY A 131 18.36 11.37 -10.45
C GLY A 131 19.43 10.29 -10.62
N GLY A 132 19.20 9.29 -11.48
CA GLY A 132 20.16 8.23 -11.81
C GLY A 132 20.35 7.17 -10.73
N TYR A 133 19.34 6.88 -9.91
CA TYR A 133 19.38 5.79 -8.92
C TYR A 133 18.18 4.84 -8.94
N VAL A 134 17.15 5.14 -9.75
CA VAL A 134 16.02 4.24 -10.03
C VAL A 134 16.12 3.77 -11.48
N PRO A 135 15.97 2.46 -11.76
CA PRO A 135 15.94 1.94 -13.13
C PRO A 135 14.74 2.45 -13.93
N GLU A 136 14.91 2.67 -15.25
CA GLU A 136 13.85 3.18 -16.12
C GLU A 136 12.59 2.29 -16.14
N GLN A 137 12.77 0.97 -16.15
CA GLN A 137 11.68 -0.02 -16.14
C GLN A 137 10.76 0.12 -14.93
N MET A 138 11.25 0.66 -13.81
CA MET A 138 10.43 0.86 -12.63
C MET A 138 9.55 2.11 -12.72
N THR A 139 9.64 2.88 -13.81
CA THR A 139 8.87 4.10 -14.02
C THR A 139 7.69 3.89 -14.96
N PHE A 140 6.74 4.82 -14.92
CA PHE A 140 5.59 4.85 -15.82
C PHE A 140 5.93 5.13 -17.28
N ASN A 141 7.18 5.51 -17.59
CA ASN A 141 7.63 5.64 -18.97
C ASN A 141 7.79 4.29 -19.67
N TRP A 142 7.93 3.19 -18.92
CA TRP A 142 8.17 1.88 -19.52
C TRP A 142 7.24 0.78 -19.00
N LEU A 143 7.52 0.16 -17.85
CA LEU A 143 6.78 -1.04 -17.41
C LEU A 143 5.92 -0.84 -16.16
N ASN A 144 5.96 0.33 -15.50
CA ASN A 144 5.20 0.57 -14.28
C ASN A 144 3.93 1.40 -14.52
N HIS A 145 2.77 0.77 -14.69
CA HIS A 145 1.52 1.49 -14.96
C HIS A 145 0.65 1.76 -13.72
N ASP A 146 1.20 1.66 -12.50
CA ASP A 146 0.46 1.91 -11.25
C ASP A 146 -0.10 3.35 -11.17
N ILE A 147 0.44 4.29 -11.95
CA ILE A 147 -0.07 5.66 -12.05
C ILE A 147 -1.54 5.70 -12.50
N ILE A 148 -1.97 4.75 -13.32
CA ILE A 148 -3.36 4.64 -13.79
C ILE A 148 -4.30 4.39 -12.61
N VAL A 149 -3.92 3.50 -11.69
CA VAL A 149 -4.69 3.23 -10.46
C VAL A 149 -4.72 4.48 -9.59
N GLY A 150 -3.58 5.16 -9.46
CA GLY A 150 -3.47 6.40 -8.68
C GLY A 150 -4.41 7.50 -9.19
N ILE A 151 -4.39 7.79 -10.49
CA ILE A 151 -5.21 8.84 -11.11
C ILE A 151 -6.70 8.46 -11.09
N THR A 152 -7.04 7.19 -11.33
CA THR A 152 -8.43 6.75 -11.40
C THR A 152 -9.08 6.56 -10.02
N ALA A 153 -8.31 6.44 -8.93
CA ALA A 153 -8.83 6.18 -7.59
C ALA A 153 -9.89 7.18 -7.07
N PRO A 154 -9.72 8.52 -7.18
CA PRO A 154 -10.76 9.47 -6.76
C PRO A 154 -12.05 9.32 -7.58
N MET A 155 -11.93 9.14 -8.89
CA MET A 155 -13.07 8.94 -9.78
C MET A 155 -13.77 7.60 -9.46
N ALA A 156 -13.00 6.53 -9.31
CA ALA A 156 -13.48 5.20 -8.99
C ALA A 156 -14.27 5.19 -7.67
N GLY A 157 -13.72 5.74 -6.59
CA GLY A 157 -14.41 5.76 -5.30
C GLY A 157 -15.71 6.58 -5.34
N PHE A 158 -15.73 7.69 -6.10
CA PHE A 158 -16.94 8.50 -6.28
C PHE A 158 -17.98 7.80 -7.16
N VAL A 159 -17.57 7.21 -8.27
CA VAL A 159 -18.47 6.52 -9.22
C VAL A 159 -19.06 5.27 -8.58
N PHE A 160 -18.27 4.51 -7.81
CA PHE A 160 -18.72 3.25 -7.25
C PHE A 160 -19.61 3.40 -6.03
N PHE A 161 -19.28 4.35 -5.14
CA PHE A 161 -19.91 4.47 -3.82
C PHE A 161 -20.39 5.89 -3.47
N GLY A 162 -20.17 6.89 -4.33
CA GLY A 162 -20.67 8.25 -4.11
C GLY A 162 -22.18 8.37 -4.36
N GLY A 163 -22.86 9.24 -3.60
CA GLY A 163 -24.29 9.52 -3.81
C GLY A 163 -25.21 8.32 -3.61
N ASN A 164 -24.94 7.46 -2.62
CA ASN A 164 -25.66 6.20 -2.33
C ASN A 164 -25.61 5.14 -3.45
N ARG A 165 -24.69 5.26 -4.42
CA ARG A 165 -24.44 4.22 -5.42
C ARG A 165 -23.74 3.01 -4.80
N TYR A 166 -23.92 1.85 -5.42
CA TYR A 166 -23.23 0.62 -5.05
C TYR A 166 -22.92 -0.21 -6.31
N ARG A 167 -21.82 0.14 -6.99
CA ARG A 167 -21.36 -0.53 -8.22
C ARG A 167 -20.36 -1.64 -7.90
N ARG A 168 -20.90 -2.77 -7.41
CA ARG A 168 -20.09 -3.89 -6.90
C ARG A 168 -19.19 -4.50 -7.98
N PHE A 169 -19.72 -4.73 -9.18
CA PHE A 169 -18.99 -5.41 -10.24
C PHE A 169 -17.80 -4.58 -10.74
N GLU A 170 -18.04 -3.29 -10.99
CA GLU A 170 -17.01 -2.34 -11.41
C GLU A 170 -15.93 -2.16 -10.34
N ALA A 171 -16.32 -2.12 -9.07
CA ALA A 171 -15.37 -2.07 -7.96
C ALA A 171 -14.52 -3.35 -7.85
N ILE A 172 -15.08 -4.53 -8.14
CA ILE A 172 -14.30 -5.78 -8.18
C ILE A 172 -13.27 -5.71 -9.31
N ILE A 173 -13.70 -5.37 -10.54
CA ILE A 173 -12.81 -5.27 -11.70
C ILE A 173 -11.68 -4.29 -11.42
N TRP A 174 -11.99 -3.10 -10.90
CA TRP A 174 -10.98 -2.08 -10.61
C TRP A 174 -9.96 -2.53 -9.57
N ASN A 175 -10.40 -3.25 -8.52
CA ASN A 175 -9.48 -3.81 -7.53
C ASN A 175 -8.59 -4.90 -8.10
N ILE A 176 -9.14 -5.81 -8.93
CA ILE A 176 -8.34 -6.85 -9.59
C ILE A 176 -7.33 -6.23 -10.55
N PHE A 177 -7.74 -5.24 -11.34
CA PHE A 177 -6.85 -4.49 -12.22
C PHE A 177 -5.69 -3.85 -11.44
N GLY A 178 -5.97 -3.20 -10.31
CA GLY A 178 -4.91 -2.62 -9.47
C GLY A 178 -3.98 -3.65 -8.83
N ILE A 179 -4.46 -4.85 -8.50
CA ILE A 179 -3.62 -5.95 -8.01
C ILE A 179 -2.70 -6.48 -9.13
N VAL A 180 -3.21 -6.63 -10.35
CA VAL A 180 -2.42 -7.09 -11.50
C VAL A 180 -1.28 -6.12 -11.80
N LEU A 181 -1.55 -4.82 -11.82
CA LEU A 181 -0.51 -3.80 -12.02
C LEU A 181 0.53 -3.80 -10.89
N LEU A 182 0.07 -3.92 -9.64
CA LEU A 182 0.97 -4.02 -8.49
C LEU A 182 1.89 -5.26 -8.59
N PHE A 183 1.33 -6.40 -9.00
CA PHE A 183 2.11 -7.62 -9.19
C PHE A 183 3.15 -7.46 -10.32
N ASN A 184 2.77 -6.80 -11.40
CA ASN A 184 3.67 -6.48 -12.50
C ASN A 184 4.88 -5.63 -12.01
N ILE A 185 4.66 -4.55 -11.26
CA ILE A 185 5.79 -3.74 -10.77
C ILE A 185 6.64 -4.47 -9.72
N VAL A 186 6.05 -5.34 -8.89
CA VAL A 186 6.82 -6.21 -7.99
C VAL A 186 7.73 -7.16 -8.77
N LEU A 187 7.22 -7.76 -9.85
CA LEU A 187 8.01 -8.62 -10.73
C LEU A 187 9.14 -7.82 -11.40
N VAL A 188 8.84 -6.67 -11.99
CA VAL A 188 9.84 -5.78 -12.61
C VAL A 188 10.92 -5.38 -11.59
N SER A 189 10.53 -5.07 -10.35
CA SER A 189 11.45 -4.74 -9.26
C SER A 189 12.41 -5.89 -8.95
N ILE A 190 11.90 -7.13 -8.84
CA ILE A 190 12.73 -8.33 -8.62
C ILE A 190 13.69 -8.55 -9.79
N LEU A 191 13.19 -8.48 -11.02
CA LEU A 191 13.98 -8.67 -12.25
C LEU A 191 14.99 -7.54 -12.52
N SER A 192 14.86 -6.41 -11.83
CA SER A 192 15.80 -5.27 -11.90
C SER A 192 16.81 -5.24 -10.77
N THR A 193 16.58 -6.03 -9.71
CA THR A 193 17.48 -6.13 -8.55
C THR A 193 18.71 -6.93 -8.96
N PRO A 194 19.95 -6.59 -8.52
CA PRO A 194 21.17 -7.34 -8.83
C PRO A 194 21.28 -8.66 -8.07
N SER A 195 20.24 -9.48 -8.20
CA SER A 195 20.12 -10.83 -7.68
C SER A 195 20.32 -11.86 -8.78
N PRO A 196 20.42 -13.16 -8.46
CA PRO A 196 20.44 -14.23 -9.47
C PRO A 196 19.25 -14.23 -10.44
N PHE A 197 18.16 -13.52 -10.10
CA PHE A 197 16.96 -13.37 -10.93
C PHE A 197 16.99 -12.14 -11.84
N ARG A 198 18.08 -11.35 -11.85
CA ARG A 198 18.17 -10.12 -12.67
C ARG A 198 18.05 -10.47 -14.15
N VAL A 199 17.10 -9.82 -14.84
CA VAL A 199 16.91 -9.90 -16.29
C VAL A 199 17.20 -8.55 -16.94
N PHE A 200 16.83 -7.45 -16.28
CA PHE A 200 17.10 -6.10 -16.79
C PHE A 200 18.54 -5.68 -16.47
N MET A 201 19.40 -5.75 -17.49
CA MET A 201 20.84 -5.46 -17.38
C MET A 201 21.22 -3.99 -17.62
N ASN A 202 20.23 -3.14 -17.94
CA ASN A 202 20.45 -1.70 -18.00
C ASN A 202 20.74 -1.12 -16.61
N GLU A 203 21.50 -0.02 -16.58
CA GLU A 203 21.83 0.70 -15.36
C GLU A 203 20.93 1.94 -15.17
N PRO A 204 20.67 2.37 -13.92
CA PRO A 204 21.12 1.74 -12.67
C PRO A 204 20.33 0.46 -12.36
N ALA A 205 20.96 -0.50 -11.69
CA ALA A 205 20.27 -1.63 -11.06
C ALA A 205 19.35 -1.18 -9.90
N ASN A 206 18.35 -2.00 -9.54
CA ASN A 206 17.43 -1.72 -8.44
C ASN A 206 18.05 -2.02 -7.06
N THR A 207 19.11 -1.29 -6.70
CA THR A 207 19.78 -1.41 -5.39
C THR A 207 19.18 -0.49 -4.34
N PHE A 208 18.61 0.65 -4.75
CA PHE A 208 18.13 1.69 -3.83
C PHE A 208 17.06 1.17 -2.85
N ILE A 209 16.27 0.16 -3.23
CA ILE A 209 15.25 -0.45 -2.37
C ILE A 209 15.81 -1.10 -1.09
N ALA A 210 17.11 -1.38 -1.04
CA ALA A 210 17.79 -1.91 0.15
C ALA A 210 18.21 -0.83 1.15
N GLU A 211 18.18 0.44 0.74
CA GLU A 211 18.70 1.58 1.50
C GLU A 211 17.61 2.24 2.37
N PHE A 212 18.02 2.90 3.44
CA PHE A 212 17.11 3.69 4.26
C PHE A 212 16.85 5.05 3.58
N PRO A 213 15.60 5.52 3.50
CA PRO A 213 14.34 4.94 3.98
C PRO A 213 13.58 4.15 2.89
N PHE A 214 14.18 3.91 1.73
CA PHE A 214 13.56 3.23 0.60
C PHE A 214 13.15 1.79 0.88
N ILE A 215 13.76 1.13 1.88
CA ILE A 215 13.34 -0.18 2.40
C ILE A 215 11.87 -0.20 2.87
N PHE A 216 11.30 0.96 3.21
CA PHE A 216 9.88 1.08 3.54
C PHE A 216 8.96 0.85 2.33
N ILE A 217 9.48 0.93 1.10
CA ILE A 217 8.73 0.63 -0.12
C ILE A 217 8.29 -0.84 -0.12
N PRO A 218 9.21 -1.84 -0.13
CA PRO A 218 8.83 -3.25 -0.02
C PRO A 218 8.32 -3.61 1.39
N GLY A 219 8.78 -2.91 2.43
CA GLY A 219 8.45 -3.21 3.83
C GLY A 219 7.09 -2.72 4.32
N PHE A 220 6.48 -1.76 3.64
CA PHE A 220 5.19 -1.19 4.05
C PHE A 220 4.35 -0.67 2.88
N ILE A 221 4.90 0.18 2.00
CA ILE A 221 4.09 0.89 0.98
C ILE A 221 3.46 -0.10 -0.01
N VAL A 222 4.25 -1.03 -0.56
CA VAL A 222 3.77 -2.07 -1.49
C VAL A 222 2.76 -3.01 -0.82
N PRO A 223 3.05 -3.59 0.36
CA PRO A 223 2.05 -4.37 1.10
C PRO A 223 0.79 -3.58 1.45
N PHE A 224 0.90 -2.30 1.79
CA PHE A 224 -0.24 -1.43 2.08
C PHE A 224 -1.13 -1.25 0.84
N ALA A 225 -0.52 -1.02 -0.34
CA ALA A 225 -1.24 -0.93 -1.61
C ALA A 225 -2.07 -2.20 -1.89
N LEU A 226 -1.45 -3.36 -1.68
CA LEU A 226 -2.10 -4.68 -1.80
C LEU A 226 -3.23 -4.83 -0.77
N ALA A 227 -2.97 -4.51 0.49
CA ALA A 227 -3.91 -4.62 1.59
C ALA A 227 -5.21 -3.85 1.29
N MET A 228 -5.10 -2.62 0.78
CA MET A 228 -6.26 -1.78 0.48
C MET A 228 -7.15 -2.40 -0.62
N HIS A 229 -6.57 -3.02 -1.66
CA HIS A 229 -7.36 -3.75 -2.65
C HIS A 229 -8.03 -5.00 -2.08
N LEU A 230 -7.29 -5.80 -1.32
CA LEU A 230 -7.82 -7.02 -0.70
C LEU A 230 -8.92 -6.71 0.33
N PHE A 231 -8.75 -5.64 1.12
CA PHE A 231 -9.74 -5.19 2.08
C PHE A 231 -10.99 -4.63 1.39
N SER A 232 -10.83 -3.89 0.28
CA SER A 232 -11.95 -3.45 -0.55
C SER A 232 -12.73 -4.65 -1.10
N LEU A 233 -12.05 -5.63 -1.70
CA LEU A 233 -12.68 -6.86 -2.18
C LEU A 233 -13.40 -7.59 -1.05
N ARG A 234 -12.77 -7.74 0.11
CA ARG A 234 -13.42 -8.36 1.28
C ARG A 234 -14.69 -7.63 1.68
N GLN A 235 -14.69 -6.30 1.73
CA GLN A 235 -15.90 -5.51 1.99
C GLN A 235 -17.02 -5.81 0.98
N LEU A 236 -16.69 -6.03 -0.29
CA LEU A 236 -17.65 -6.36 -1.35
C LEU A 236 -18.19 -7.79 -1.27
N PHE A 237 -17.50 -8.70 -0.59
CA PHE A 237 -17.95 -10.08 -0.35
C PHE A 237 -18.62 -10.26 1.02
N LEU A 238 -18.37 -9.37 1.97
CA LEU A 238 -19.12 -9.32 3.22
C LEU A 238 -20.58 -8.94 2.88
N LYS A 239 -21.54 -9.79 3.26
CA LYS A 239 -22.97 -9.46 3.18
C LYS A 239 -23.25 -8.23 4.04
N ILE A 240 -23.30 -7.06 3.43
CA ILE A 240 -23.73 -5.84 4.09
C ILE A 240 -25.22 -5.71 3.81
N PRO A 241 -26.09 -5.67 4.85
CA PRO A 241 -27.51 -5.48 4.65
C PRO A 241 -27.69 -4.12 3.95
N VAL A 242 -28.03 -4.18 2.66
CA VAL A 242 -28.37 -2.99 1.88
C VAL A 242 -29.59 -2.39 2.56
N ARG A 243 -29.42 -1.24 3.20
CA ARG A 243 -30.54 -0.46 3.74
C ARG A 243 -31.29 0.13 2.55
N ARG A 244 -32.04 -0.70 1.80
CA ARG A 244 -32.99 -0.23 0.78
C ARG A 244 -34.05 0.58 1.53
N LYS A 245 -33.89 1.90 1.56
CA LYS A 245 -35.03 2.79 1.84
C LYS A 245 -35.97 2.65 0.65
N PHE A 246 -36.93 1.74 0.75
CA PHE A 246 -38.11 1.79 -0.11
C PHE A 246 -38.81 3.11 0.16
N ARG A 247 -38.69 4.04 -0.77
CA ARG A 247 -39.49 5.26 -0.79
C ARG A 247 -40.80 4.85 -1.47
N LEU A 248 -41.82 4.54 -0.67
CA LEU A 248 -43.18 4.45 -1.21
C LEU A 248 -43.54 5.85 -1.69
N SER A 249 -43.54 6.08 -3.01
CA SER A 249 -44.29 7.21 -3.55
C SER A 249 -45.75 6.87 -3.34
N LYS A 250 -46.40 7.54 -2.40
CA LYS A 250 -47.85 7.63 -2.40
C LYS A 250 -48.21 8.54 -3.58
N SER A 251 -48.83 7.96 -4.61
CA SER A 251 -49.72 8.65 -5.54
C SER A 251 -51.08 8.00 -5.39
#